data_AF-A0A3D1SAC7-F1
#
_entry.id   AF-A0A3D1SAC7-F1
#
_cell.length_a   1.000
_cell.length_b   1.000
_cell.length_c   1.000
_cell.angle_alpha   90.00
_cell.angle_beta   90.00
_cell.angle_gamma   90.00
#
_symmetry.space_group_name_H-M   'P 1'
#
loop_
_entity.id
_entity.type
_entity.pdbx_description
1 polymer ?
#
loop_
_entity_poly.entity_id
_entity_poly.type
_entity_poly.pdbx_seq_one_letter_code
_entity_poly.pdbx_strand_id
1 'polypeptide(L)'
;SWFASYYANTLGMHISKTYPKVSAMIEAWKKQGGDSETLLSNLEKNQELKNVLLEETPWVLEAKSESEQKQKLATLFDLNRSQHLTNQAVKKLGELQTTAGGWSWFKGFYPNRSITQYILYGFSQLKALKAVEFSDDIQAMQAKAVSYIDGEALHRFEQLKKQNKDWQKLKTIPVSDLEYLYVRSAYNQYPLDSKTKEMADFYTSIVEKNWTQFGLYERSLIVVLMQKDGKQNVVRDMLRSYREHAVLSEEMGMFWANNRAHVFMSQSAVLVHTFIMDAFRVGGAKADELDHMKRWLLKQKQTQMWESTHATIDAVYALLSAGTDWFSADNNTTVTVGGKVIAPQQQAQGTGYFKETWHKSEITPQMGKVKIENSGNAPAWGALYWQYYEDLDKITKTGGSLNVEKMLFVEETDVSGRKLVPITENRMLRVGDKVIVRLTLRTDRDLEFVHLKDMRAASFEPLEQLSGMKWQEGVIYFQASKDASTNFYFDVLPRGTYVLEYGAFVTRTGDYSNGITTVQCMYAPEFSSHTAGMKVNVR
;
A
#
# COMPACT_ATOMS: atom_id res chain seq x y z
N SER A 1 2.74 18.85 5.92
CA SER A 1 1.48 18.85 6.71
C SER A 1 0.50 19.95 6.32
N TRP A 2 0.85 21.24 6.37
CA TRP A 2 -0.10 22.31 6.02
C TRP A 2 -0.63 22.24 4.59
N PHE A 3 0.24 21.94 3.62
CA PHE A 3 -0.20 21.73 2.24
C PHE A 3 -1.13 20.53 2.10
N ALA A 4 -0.82 19.40 2.75
CA ALA A 4 -1.69 18.23 2.76
C ALA A 4 -3.07 18.54 3.37
N SER A 5 -3.12 19.36 4.44
CA SER A 5 -4.38 19.86 5.00
C SER A 5 -5.16 20.70 4.00
N TYR A 6 -4.50 21.67 3.34
CA TYR A 6 -5.12 22.47 2.28
C TYR A 6 -5.69 21.56 1.16
N TYR A 7 -4.88 20.62 0.69
CA TYR A 7 -5.24 19.69 -0.38
C TYR A 7 -6.44 18.82 0.01
N ALA A 8 -6.39 18.17 1.17
CA ALA A 8 -7.43 17.27 1.64
C ALA A 8 -8.77 17.99 1.84
N ASN A 9 -8.77 19.19 2.44
CA ASN A 9 -10.00 19.97 2.62
C ASN A 9 -10.57 20.43 1.27
N THR A 10 -9.72 20.92 0.36
CA THR A 10 -10.14 21.35 -0.98
C THR A 10 -10.73 20.20 -1.78
N LEU A 11 -10.05 19.05 -1.78
CA LEU A 11 -10.51 17.86 -2.47
C LEU A 11 -11.79 17.28 -1.83
N GLY A 12 -11.88 17.26 -0.50
CA GLY A 12 -13.09 16.82 0.22
C GLY A 12 -14.31 17.67 -0.15
N MET A 13 -14.16 18.99 -0.21
CA MET A 13 -15.22 19.89 -0.70
C MET A 13 -15.60 19.61 -2.16
N HIS A 14 -14.63 19.33 -3.03
CA HIS A 14 -14.89 18.97 -4.42
C HIS A 14 -15.64 17.63 -4.53
N ILE A 15 -15.21 16.59 -3.82
CA ILE A 15 -15.88 15.28 -3.79
C ILE A 15 -17.32 15.46 -3.31
N SER A 16 -17.56 16.25 -2.26
CA SER A 16 -18.91 16.49 -1.72
C SER A 16 -19.86 17.09 -2.76
N LYS A 17 -19.35 18.03 -3.58
CA LYS A 17 -20.12 18.69 -4.63
C LYS A 17 -20.33 17.81 -5.86
N THR A 18 -19.30 17.08 -6.28
CA THR A 18 -19.32 16.27 -7.50
C THR A 18 -20.05 14.94 -7.29
N TYR A 19 -19.98 14.35 -6.10
CA TYR A 19 -20.55 13.03 -5.77
C TYR A 19 -21.48 13.08 -4.55
N PRO A 20 -22.71 13.62 -4.68
CA PRO A 20 -23.64 13.77 -3.55
C PRO A 20 -23.98 12.46 -2.83
N LYS A 21 -23.95 11.32 -3.54
CA LYS A 21 -24.13 9.97 -2.95
C LYS A 21 -23.09 9.69 -1.85
N VAL A 22 -21.84 10.16 -2.03
CA VAL A 22 -20.76 10.00 -1.04
C VAL A 22 -21.05 10.83 0.21
N SER A 23 -21.49 12.08 0.05
CA SER A 23 -21.85 12.92 1.20
C SER A 23 -23.04 12.35 1.99
N ALA A 24 -24.06 11.85 1.29
CA ALA A 24 -25.20 11.20 1.92
C ALA A 24 -24.80 9.93 2.69
N MET A 25 -23.89 9.13 2.13
CA MET A 25 -23.33 7.94 2.79
C MET A 25 -22.61 8.31 4.09
N ILE A 26 -21.74 9.33 4.07
CA ILE A 26 -20.99 9.74 5.26
C ILE A 26 -21.92 10.30 6.35
N GLU A 27 -22.94 11.08 5.99
CA GLU A 27 -23.96 11.52 6.94
C GLU A 27 -24.76 10.36 7.53
N ALA A 28 -25.02 9.31 6.76
CA ALA A 28 -25.64 8.09 7.28
C ALA A 28 -24.73 7.38 8.29
N TRP A 29 -23.43 7.25 8.01
CA TRP A 29 -22.46 6.66 8.96
C TRP A 29 -22.36 7.48 10.25
N LYS A 30 -22.37 8.81 10.14
CA LYS A 30 -22.38 9.71 11.30
C LYS A 30 -23.60 9.48 12.21
N LYS A 31 -24.77 9.23 11.63
CA LYS A 31 -26.00 8.93 12.39
C LYS A 31 -25.98 7.56 13.06
N GLN A 32 -25.20 6.61 12.54
CA GLN A 32 -25.04 5.26 13.12
C GLN A 32 -24.10 5.23 14.34
N GLY A 33 -23.32 6.29 14.57
CA GLY A 33 -22.39 6.40 15.70
C GLY A 33 -20.97 5.90 15.40
N GLY A 34 -20.00 6.37 16.21
CA GLY A 34 -18.57 6.12 16.02
C GLY A 34 -18.12 4.66 16.17
N ASP A 35 -18.95 3.84 16.82
CA ASP A 35 -18.70 2.40 17.07
C ASP A 35 -19.33 1.49 16.00
N SER A 36 -19.98 2.08 14.99
CA SER A 36 -20.48 1.31 13.85
C SER A 36 -19.31 0.59 13.17
N GLU A 37 -19.50 -0.68 12.79
CA GLU A 37 -18.46 -1.45 12.06
C GLU A 37 -17.92 -0.66 10.87
N THR A 38 -18.72 0.19 10.23
CA THR A 38 -18.30 1.07 9.13
C THR A 38 -17.14 2.01 9.46
N LEU A 39 -17.04 2.51 10.70
CA LEU A 39 -16.03 3.49 11.11
C LEU A 39 -14.85 2.89 11.87
N LEU A 40 -14.87 1.58 12.17
CA LEU A 40 -13.73 0.88 12.77
C LEU A 40 -12.58 0.69 11.76
N SER A 41 -11.35 0.71 12.28
CA SER A 41 -10.14 0.29 11.56
C SER A 41 -10.27 -1.16 11.08
N ASN A 42 -9.51 -1.52 10.04
CA ASN A 42 -9.56 -2.91 9.59
C ASN A 42 -8.95 -3.86 10.64
N LEU A 43 -8.04 -3.36 11.47
CA LEU A 43 -7.50 -4.07 12.64
C LEU A 43 -8.51 -4.26 13.77
N GLU A 44 -9.53 -3.41 13.90
CA GLU A 44 -10.60 -3.57 14.89
C GLU A 44 -11.79 -4.40 14.37
N LYS A 45 -12.04 -4.41 13.06
CA LYS A 45 -13.10 -5.21 12.44
C LYS A 45 -12.91 -6.71 12.61
N ASN A 46 -14.02 -7.46 12.60
CA ASN A 46 -14.05 -8.91 12.49
C ASN A 46 -13.12 -9.64 13.49
N GLN A 47 -13.17 -9.26 14.77
CA GLN A 47 -12.35 -9.89 15.81
C GLN A 47 -12.58 -11.41 15.91
N GLU A 48 -13.79 -11.86 15.60
CA GLU A 48 -14.17 -13.28 15.55
C GLU A 48 -13.42 -14.10 14.49
N LEU A 49 -12.81 -13.45 13.51
CA LEU A 49 -12.02 -14.08 12.45
C LEU A 49 -10.52 -14.07 12.72
N LYS A 50 -10.09 -13.38 13.79
CA LYS A 50 -8.68 -13.14 14.09
C LYS A 50 -8.13 -14.17 15.06
N ASN A 51 -6.94 -14.67 14.75
CA ASN A 51 -6.30 -15.75 15.52
C ASN A 51 -5.61 -15.27 16.81
N VAL A 52 -5.56 -13.95 17.01
CA VAL A 52 -5.00 -13.30 18.21
C VAL A 52 -5.85 -12.07 18.55
N LEU A 53 -6.04 -11.82 19.84
CA LEU A 53 -6.69 -10.61 20.32
C LEU A 53 -5.84 -9.40 19.93
N LEU A 54 -6.48 -8.34 19.44
CA LEU A 54 -5.79 -7.14 19.02
C LEU A 54 -4.93 -6.56 20.16
N GLU A 55 -5.43 -6.60 21.39
CA GLU A 55 -4.76 -6.12 22.61
C GLU A 55 -3.44 -6.85 22.91
N GLU A 56 -3.26 -8.06 22.38
CA GLU A 56 -2.05 -8.88 22.51
C GLU A 56 -1.09 -8.69 21.31
N THR A 57 -1.36 -7.70 20.45
CA THR A 57 -0.50 -7.35 19.30
C THR A 57 0.23 -6.03 19.52
N PRO A 58 1.34 -5.80 18.80
CA PRO A 58 2.00 -4.49 18.78
C PRO A 58 1.14 -3.37 18.15
N TRP A 59 0.04 -3.69 17.46
CA TRP A 59 -0.66 -2.79 16.53
C TRP A 59 -1.90 -2.11 17.11
N VAL A 60 -2.11 -2.20 18.43
CA VAL A 60 -3.29 -1.62 19.11
C VAL A 60 -3.37 -0.11 18.89
N LEU A 61 -2.23 0.59 18.85
CA LEU A 61 -2.19 2.04 18.69
C LEU A 61 -2.46 2.46 17.24
N GLU A 62 -1.98 1.70 16.27
CA GLU A 62 -2.25 1.85 14.84
C GLU A 62 -3.74 1.67 14.55
N ALA A 63 -4.35 0.63 15.14
CA ALA A 63 -5.78 0.37 15.03
C ALA A 63 -6.63 1.52 15.56
N LYS A 64 -6.33 2.01 16.77
CA LYS A 64 -7.00 3.19 17.35
C LYS A 64 -6.82 4.43 16.50
N SER A 65 -5.61 4.67 16.01
CA SER A 65 -5.28 5.83 15.18
C SER A 65 -6.06 5.81 13.86
N GLU A 66 -6.18 4.65 13.19
CA GLU A 66 -6.98 4.51 11.97
C GLU A 66 -8.48 4.70 12.25
N SER A 67 -9.01 4.17 13.35
CA SER A 67 -10.42 4.37 13.73
C SER A 67 -10.73 5.85 13.97
N GLU A 68 -9.86 6.56 14.69
CA GLU A 68 -9.98 8.02 14.84
C GLU A 68 -9.93 8.76 13.50
N GLN A 69 -9.07 8.32 12.56
CA GLN A 69 -9.00 8.90 11.21
C GLN A 69 -10.29 8.67 10.42
N LYS A 70 -10.86 7.46 10.47
CA LYS A 70 -12.14 7.15 9.82
C LYS A 70 -13.28 7.95 10.42
N GLN A 71 -13.34 8.10 11.74
CA GLN A 71 -14.31 8.97 12.39
C GLN A 71 -14.15 10.44 11.98
N LYS A 72 -12.92 10.90 11.74
CA LYS A 72 -12.65 12.25 11.21
C LYS A 72 -13.12 12.46 9.77
N LEU A 73 -13.37 11.40 8.97
CA LEU A 73 -13.98 11.54 7.64
C LEU A 73 -15.33 12.25 7.70
N ALA A 74 -16.13 11.98 8.73
CA ALA A 74 -17.41 12.68 8.94
C ALA A 74 -17.23 14.20 9.07
N THR A 75 -16.08 14.64 9.59
CA THR A 75 -15.77 16.06 9.75
C THR A 75 -15.12 16.68 8.51
N LEU A 76 -14.57 15.88 7.60
CA LEU A 76 -13.95 16.35 6.35
C LEU A 76 -14.99 16.92 5.38
N PHE A 77 -16.25 16.46 5.46
CA PHE A 77 -17.34 16.94 4.61
C PHE A 77 -18.17 18.07 5.24
N ASP A 78 -17.81 18.50 6.46
CA ASP A 78 -18.35 19.73 7.05
C ASP A 78 -17.74 20.94 6.31
N LEU A 79 -18.57 21.63 5.52
CA LEU A 79 -18.16 22.74 4.67
C LEU A 79 -17.59 23.92 5.48
N ASN A 80 -18.19 24.25 6.61
CA ASN A 80 -17.77 25.40 7.43
C ASN A 80 -16.40 25.13 8.05
N ARG A 81 -16.23 23.92 8.60
CA ARG A 81 -14.95 23.48 9.15
C ARG A 81 -13.88 23.41 8.07
N SER A 82 -14.19 22.82 6.92
CA SER A 82 -13.25 22.66 5.81
C SER A 82 -12.79 24.01 5.27
N GLN A 83 -13.69 24.99 5.14
CA GLN A 83 -13.33 26.33 4.72
C GLN A 83 -12.41 27.02 5.74
N HIS A 84 -12.71 26.91 7.03
CA HIS A 84 -11.87 27.46 8.09
C HIS A 84 -10.45 26.86 8.07
N LEU A 85 -10.35 25.54 8.00
CA LEU A 85 -9.06 24.83 7.94
C LEU A 85 -8.28 25.14 6.66
N THR A 86 -8.97 25.29 5.53
CA THR A 86 -8.37 25.71 4.26
C THR A 86 -7.73 27.09 4.40
N ASN A 87 -8.46 28.07 4.96
CA ASN A 87 -7.95 29.43 5.17
C ASN A 87 -6.75 29.44 6.14
N GLN A 88 -6.82 28.65 7.21
CA GLN A 88 -5.71 28.50 8.15
C GLN A 88 -4.47 27.89 7.48
N ALA A 89 -4.67 26.86 6.64
CA ALA A 89 -3.58 26.23 5.90
C ALA A 89 -2.94 27.20 4.90
N VAL A 90 -3.73 28.00 4.17
CA VAL A 90 -3.21 29.06 3.27
C VAL A 90 -2.36 30.06 4.03
N LYS A 91 -2.84 30.57 5.17
CA LYS A 91 -2.06 31.48 6.03
C LYS A 91 -0.73 30.85 6.45
N LYS A 92 -0.74 29.58 6.88
CA LYS A 92 0.47 28.86 7.30
C LYS A 92 1.42 28.59 6.15
N LEU A 93 0.92 28.32 4.95
CA LEU A 93 1.74 28.22 3.73
C LEU A 93 2.42 29.55 3.42
N GLY A 94 1.72 30.68 3.57
CA GLY A 94 2.31 32.01 3.43
C GLY A 94 3.42 32.27 4.45
N GLU A 95 3.21 31.90 5.72
CA GLU A 95 4.22 32.03 6.78
C GLU A 95 5.48 31.17 6.57
N LEU A 96 5.35 30.06 5.83
CA LEU A 96 6.44 29.11 5.53
C LEU A 96 7.13 29.39 4.19
N GLN A 97 6.56 30.24 3.34
CA GLN A 97 7.23 30.66 2.12
C GLN A 97 8.33 31.68 2.46
N THR A 98 9.55 31.36 2.08
CA THR A 98 10.71 32.21 2.34
C THR A 98 10.75 33.41 1.40
N THR A 99 11.61 34.39 1.69
CA THR A 99 11.86 35.54 0.81
C THR A 99 12.45 35.14 -0.54
N ALA A 100 13.13 33.99 -0.62
CA ALA A 100 13.61 33.40 -1.87
C ALA A 100 12.49 32.79 -2.72
N GLY A 101 11.27 32.68 -2.19
CA GLY A 101 10.08 32.17 -2.89
C GLY A 101 9.80 30.68 -2.70
N GLY A 102 10.76 29.89 -2.26
CA GLY A 102 10.55 28.48 -1.91
C GLY A 102 9.96 28.29 -0.51
N TRP A 103 9.31 27.15 -0.27
CA TRP A 103 8.82 26.76 1.05
C TRP A 103 9.89 26.04 1.88
N SER A 104 9.91 26.31 3.19
CA SER A 104 10.76 25.62 4.15
C SER A 104 9.97 24.62 5.00
N TRP A 105 10.69 23.68 5.64
CA TRP A 105 10.09 22.73 6.59
C TRP A 105 9.50 23.42 7.83
N PHE A 106 10.24 24.40 8.35
CA PHE A 106 9.87 25.21 9.50
C PHE A 106 10.12 26.68 9.21
N LYS A 107 9.37 27.55 9.88
CA LYS A 107 9.55 29.00 9.75
C LYS A 107 10.98 29.38 10.13
N GLY A 108 11.64 30.17 9.28
CA GLY A 108 13.03 30.62 9.47
C GLY A 108 14.10 29.69 8.91
N PHE A 109 13.73 28.52 8.38
CA PHE A 109 14.67 27.60 7.73
C PHE A 109 14.87 27.99 6.26
N TYR A 110 15.95 27.48 5.65
CA TYR A 110 16.17 27.60 4.21
C TYR A 110 15.03 26.94 3.42
N PRO A 111 14.69 27.49 2.23
CA PRO A 111 13.72 26.86 1.37
C PRO A 111 14.23 25.49 0.90
N ASN A 112 13.29 24.57 0.64
CA ASN A 112 13.59 23.25 0.13
C ASN A 112 12.94 23.07 -1.24
N ARG A 113 13.76 22.72 -2.23
CA ARG A 113 13.30 22.45 -3.61
C ARG A 113 12.23 21.38 -3.67
N SER A 114 12.47 20.21 -3.09
CA SER A 114 11.58 19.06 -3.23
C SER A 114 10.21 19.33 -2.59
N ILE A 115 10.17 20.01 -1.43
CA ILE A 115 8.90 20.48 -0.83
C ILE A 115 8.20 21.45 -1.77
N THR A 116 8.93 22.43 -2.30
CA THR A 116 8.36 23.46 -3.16
C THR A 116 7.77 22.86 -4.44
N GLN A 117 8.50 21.94 -5.07
CA GLN A 117 8.03 21.20 -6.24
C GLN A 117 6.80 20.34 -5.92
N TYR A 118 6.77 19.66 -4.78
CA TYR A 118 5.62 18.84 -4.37
C TYR A 118 4.36 19.69 -4.11
N ILE A 119 4.51 20.86 -3.49
CA ILE A 119 3.41 21.81 -3.27
C ILE A 119 2.86 22.32 -4.62
N LEU A 120 3.73 22.72 -5.53
CA LEU A 120 3.33 23.13 -6.89
C LEU A 120 2.66 21.98 -7.67
N TYR A 121 3.20 20.77 -7.58
CA TYR A 121 2.59 19.59 -8.16
C TYR A 121 1.15 19.37 -7.64
N GLY A 122 0.93 19.38 -6.33
CA GLY A 122 -0.42 19.20 -5.79
C GLY A 122 -1.38 20.35 -6.16
N PHE A 123 -0.91 21.60 -6.25
CA PHE A 123 -1.73 22.69 -6.78
C PHE A 123 -2.13 22.42 -8.24
N SER A 124 -1.21 21.93 -9.07
CA SER A 124 -1.52 21.58 -10.45
C SER A 124 -2.57 20.46 -10.56
N GLN A 125 -2.53 19.47 -9.67
CA GLN A 125 -3.54 18.40 -9.59
C GLN A 125 -4.92 18.94 -9.25
N LEU A 126 -5.04 19.78 -8.20
CA LEU A 126 -6.32 20.39 -7.81
C LEU A 126 -6.91 21.24 -8.95
N LYS A 127 -6.06 21.97 -9.67
CA LYS A 127 -6.47 22.73 -10.86
C LYS A 127 -6.95 21.82 -11.99
N ALA A 128 -6.25 20.71 -12.25
CA ALA A 128 -6.62 19.75 -13.28
C ALA A 128 -7.98 19.08 -13.01
N LEU A 129 -8.30 18.82 -11.74
CA LEU A 129 -9.63 18.36 -11.30
C LEU A 129 -10.71 19.44 -11.35
N LYS A 130 -10.35 20.71 -11.59
CA LYS A 130 -11.24 21.86 -11.39
C LYS A 130 -11.83 21.89 -9.97
N ALA A 131 -11.06 21.43 -9.00
CA ALA A 131 -11.48 21.37 -7.60
C ALA A 131 -11.44 22.73 -6.90
N VAL A 132 -10.72 23.69 -7.48
CA VAL A 132 -10.47 25.00 -6.86
C VAL A 132 -10.19 26.07 -7.89
N GLU A 133 -10.64 27.28 -7.57
CA GLU A 133 -10.14 28.52 -8.16
C GLU A 133 -9.19 29.16 -7.15
N PHE A 134 -7.94 29.40 -7.55
CA PHE A 134 -6.92 29.92 -6.63
C PHE A 134 -7.13 31.40 -6.38
N SER A 135 -7.14 31.79 -5.10
CA SER A 135 -7.10 33.19 -4.69
C SER A 135 -5.80 33.87 -5.12
N ASP A 136 -5.83 35.20 -5.18
CA ASP A 136 -4.66 36.01 -5.54
C ASP A 136 -3.45 35.71 -4.64
N ASP A 137 -3.66 35.48 -3.35
CA ASP A 137 -2.60 35.08 -2.40
C ASP A 137 -1.92 33.77 -2.83
N ILE A 138 -2.70 32.76 -3.21
CA ILE A 138 -2.17 31.48 -3.65
C ILE A 138 -1.46 31.64 -5.00
N GLN A 139 -2.02 32.40 -5.92
CA GLN A 139 -1.38 32.66 -7.22
C GLN A 139 -0.05 33.41 -7.05
N ALA A 140 0.02 34.38 -6.14
CA ALA A 140 1.24 35.09 -5.79
C ALA A 140 2.29 34.15 -5.15
N MET A 141 1.86 33.25 -4.26
CA MET A 141 2.74 32.22 -3.72
C MET A 141 3.26 31.27 -4.81
N GLN A 142 2.40 30.82 -5.73
CA GLN A 142 2.79 29.96 -6.85
C GLN A 142 3.82 30.66 -7.76
N ALA A 143 3.62 31.93 -8.10
CA ALA A 143 4.56 32.71 -8.93
C ALA A 143 5.95 32.80 -8.31
N LYS A 144 6.04 33.10 -7.00
CA LYS A 144 7.31 33.14 -6.25
C LYS A 144 8.00 31.77 -6.22
N ALA A 145 7.21 30.71 -6.00
CA ALA A 145 7.73 29.35 -5.95
C ALA A 145 8.22 28.86 -7.31
N VAL A 146 7.55 29.22 -8.40
CA VAL A 146 7.99 28.93 -9.78
C VAL A 146 9.33 29.61 -10.05
N SER A 147 9.45 30.90 -9.72
CA SER A 147 10.72 31.64 -9.85
C SER A 147 11.86 30.99 -9.04
N TYR A 148 11.57 30.54 -7.81
CA TYR A 148 12.53 29.82 -6.98
C TYR A 148 13.01 28.51 -7.62
N ILE A 149 12.11 27.65 -8.10
CA ILE A 149 12.51 26.37 -8.71
C ILE A 149 13.25 26.57 -10.04
N ASP A 150 12.91 27.61 -10.81
CA ASP A 150 13.61 27.99 -12.04
C ASP A 150 15.07 28.38 -11.72
N GLY A 151 15.27 29.23 -10.70
CA GLY A 151 16.60 29.63 -10.23
C GLY A 151 17.44 28.46 -9.70
N GLU A 152 16.83 27.56 -8.92
CA GLU A 152 17.49 26.36 -8.38
C GLU A 152 17.91 25.38 -9.49
N ALA A 153 17.06 25.18 -10.50
CA ALA A 153 17.37 24.32 -11.65
C ALA A 153 18.50 24.90 -12.49
N LEU A 154 18.42 26.20 -12.81
CA LEU A 154 19.46 26.89 -13.56
C LEU A 154 20.80 26.87 -12.82
N HIS A 155 20.80 27.10 -11.50
CA HIS A 155 22.01 27.02 -10.70
C HIS A 155 22.69 25.64 -10.80
N ARG A 156 21.92 24.55 -10.68
CA ARG A 156 22.46 23.19 -10.82
C ARG A 156 23.01 22.93 -12.21
N PHE A 157 22.33 23.39 -13.25
CA PHE A 157 22.80 23.25 -14.63
C PHE A 157 24.12 23.99 -14.87
N GLU A 158 24.26 25.20 -14.33
CA GLU A 158 25.52 25.95 -14.40
C GLU A 158 26.65 25.28 -13.62
N GLN A 159 26.35 24.64 -12.47
CA GLN A 159 27.34 23.83 -11.76
C GLN A 159 27.75 22.60 -12.57
N LEU A 160 26.81 21.92 -13.21
CA LEU A 160 27.07 20.78 -14.09
C LEU A 160 28.01 21.18 -15.24
N LYS A 161 27.75 22.31 -15.91
CA LYS A 161 28.61 22.84 -16.98
C LYS A 161 30.04 23.12 -16.50
N LYS A 162 30.19 23.61 -15.27
CA LYS A 162 31.51 23.89 -14.66
C LYS A 162 32.28 22.64 -14.26
N GLN A 163 31.57 21.64 -13.73
CA GLN A 163 32.18 20.46 -13.12
C GLN A 163 32.39 19.31 -14.12
N ASN A 164 31.61 19.26 -15.20
CA ASN A 164 31.67 18.20 -16.20
C ASN A 164 31.94 18.77 -17.59
N LYS A 165 33.16 18.54 -18.12
CA LYS A 165 33.55 19.00 -19.48
C LYS A 165 32.76 18.31 -20.60
N ASP A 166 32.22 17.12 -20.35
CA ASP A 166 31.44 16.34 -21.31
C ASP A 166 29.93 16.45 -21.06
N TRP A 167 29.46 17.51 -20.36
CA TRP A 167 28.04 17.70 -20.05
C TRP A 167 27.12 17.65 -21.27
N GLN A 168 27.60 18.02 -22.46
CA GLN A 168 26.83 17.97 -23.71
C GLN A 168 26.58 16.54 -24.22
N LYS A 169 27.34 15.56 -23.74
CA LYS A 169 27.24 14.14 -24.15
C LYS A 169 26.42 13.29 -23.16
N LEU A 170 25.76 13.94 -22.20
CA LEU A 170 24.94 13.24 -21.22
C LEU A 170 23.82 12.46 -21.88
N LYS A 171 23.60 11.24 -21.38
CA LYS A 171 22.52 10.35 -21.81
C LYS A 171 21.35 10.32 -20.82
N THR A 172 21.56 10.81 -19.60
CA THR A 172 20.57 10.88 -18.54
C THR A 172 20.70 12.23 -17.82
N ILE A 173 19.67 12.59 -17.06
CA ILE A 173 19.65 13.77 -16.21
C ILE A 173 19.34 13.34 -14.77
N PRO A 174 19.75 14.12 -13.75
CA PRO A 174 19.34 13.87 -12.38
C PRO A 174 17.81 13.87 -12.23
N VAL A 175 17.27 12.97 -11.42
CA VAL A 175 15.82 12.88 -11.16
C VAL A 175 15.25 14.21 -10.67
N SER A 176 16.00 14.97 -9.86
CA SER A 176 15.57 16.29 -9.39
C SER A 176 15.36 17.31 -10.52
N ASP A 177 16.11 17.20 -11.61
CA ASP A 177 15.97 18.08 -12.78
C ASP A 177 14.82 17.61 -13.68
N LEU A 178 14.59 16.30 -13.79
CA LEU A 178 13.39 15.77 -14.44
C LEU A 178 12.10 16.16 -13.71
N GLU A 179 12.08 16.06 -12.38
CA GLU A 179 10.97 16.50 -11.54
C GLU A 179 10.70 18.00 -11.69
N TYR A 180 11.77 18.80 -11.79
CA TYR A 180 11.65 20.22 -12.11
C TYR A 180 10.94 20.43 -13.45
N LEU A 181 11.40 19.80 -14.55
CA LEU A 181 10.76 19.92 -15.86
C LEU A 181 9.29 19.52 -15.81
N TYR A 182 9.01 18.39 -15.16
CA TYR A 182 7.66 17.87 -14.98
C TYR A 182 6.74 18.87 -14.29
N VAL A 183 7.12 19.36 -13.10
CA VAL A 183 6.33 20.35 -12.36
C VAL A 183 6.21 21.63 -13.17
N ARG A 184 7.31 22.13 -13.72
CA ARG A 184 7.35 23.39 -14.48
C ARG A 184 6.45 23.37 -15.71
N SER A 185 6.25 22.20 -16.32
CA SER A 185 5.35 22.01 -17.46
C SER A 185 3.88 22.34 -17.14
N ALA A 186 3.47 22.34 -15.87
CA ALA A 186 2.11 22.71 -15.44
C ALA A 186 1.90 24.23 -15.25
N TYR A 187 2.97 25.01 -15.41
CA TYR A 187 3.04 26.43 -15.07
C TYR A 187 3.45 27.32 -16.26
N ASN A 188 3.00 26.99 -17.47
CA ASN A 188 3.35 27.69 -18.72
C ASN A 188 2.89 29.16 -18.77
N GLN A 189 1.96 29.57 -17.91
CA GLN A 189 1.57 30.97 -17.76
C GLN A 189 2.70 31.88 -17.28
N TYR A 190 3.72 31.30 -16.63
CA TYR A 190 4.94 32.02 -16.27
C TYR A 190 6.00 31.76 -17.35
N PRO A 191 6.47 32.78 -18.08
CA PRO A 191 7.48 32.60 -19.13
C PRO A 191 8.84 32.22 -18.53
N LEU A 192 9.58 31.38 -19.24
CA LEU A 192 10.98 31.09 -18.93
C LEU A 192 11.87 32.20 -19.48
N ASP A 193 12.91 32.59 -18.72
CA ASP A 193 13.98 33.42 -19.28
C ASP A 193 14.84 32.59 -20.27
N SER A 194 15.65 33.29 -21.06
CA SER A 194 16.46 32.68 -22.13
C SER A 194 17.38 31.54 -21.64
N LYS A 195 18.03 31.71 -20.49
CA LYS A 195 18.98 30.71 -19.98
C LYS A 195 18.26 29.48 -19.42
N THR A 196 17.17 29.71 -18.70
CA THR A 196 16.36 28.61 -18.17
C THR A 196 15.68 27.85 -19.31
N LYS A 197 15.28 28.54 -20.38
CA LYS A 197 14.79 27.90 -21.61
C LYS A 197 15.86 27.05 -22.30
N GLU A 198 17.09 27.56 -22.45
CA GLU A 198 18.21 26.77 -23.01
C GLU A 198 18.43 25.47 -22.23
N MET A 199 18.46 25.56 -20.90
CA MET A 199 18.57 24.40 -20.02
C MET A 199 17.41 23.42 -20.23
N ALA A 200 16.17 23.93 -20.21
CA ALA A 200 14.97 23.11 -20.34
C ALA A 200 14.96 22.37 -21.69
N ASP A 201 15.21 23.08 -22.78
CA ASP A 201 15.28 22.50 -24.12
C ASP A 201 16.40 21.44 -24.22
N PHE A 202 17.57 21.69 -23.61
CA PHE A 202 18.67 20.74 -23.56
C PHE A 202 18.28 19.45 -22.83
N TYR A 203 17.75 19.55 -21.61
CA TYR A 203 17.34 18.38 -20.84
C TYR A 203 16.15 17.64 -21.48
N THR A 204 15.15 18.36 -22.01
CA THR A 204 14.04 17.78 -22.77
C THR A 204 14.55 16.95 -23.95
N SER A 205 15.58 17.44 -24.67
CA SER A 205 16.18 16.69 -25.78
C SER A 205 16.89 15.40 -25.34
N ILE A 206 17.48 15.37 -24.14
CA ILE A 206 18.12 14.17 -23.58
C ILE A 206 17.06 13.13 -23.25
N VAL A 207 16.00 13.52 -22.56
CA VAL A 207 14.96 12.58 -22.12
C VAL A 207 14.12 12.07 -23.30
N GLU A 208 13.87 12.90 -24.32
CA GLU A 208 13.22 12.47 -25.57
C GLU A 208 14.04 11.37 -26.26
N LYS A 209 15.37 11.52 -26.36
CA LYS A 209 16.23 10.58 -27.09
C LYS A 209 16.56 9.31 -26.30
N ASN A 210 16.64 9.42 -24.98
CA ASN A 210 17.18 8.37 -24.12
C ASN A 210 16.18 7.85 -23.07
N TRP A 211 14.87 8.02 -23.28
CA TRP A 211 13.83 7.60 -22.32
C TRP A 211 13.95 6.12 -21.88
N THR A 212 14.54 5.26 -22.70
CA THR A 212 14.79 3.84 -22.37
C THR A 212 15.81 3.64 -21.24
N GLN A 213 16.66 4.62 -20.95
CA GLN A 213 17.64 4.57 -19.85
C GLN A 213 17.01 4.84 -18.46
N PHE A 214 15.75 5.30 -18.44
CA PHE A 214 15.07 5.73 -17.22
C PHE A 214 14.20 4.63 -16.62
N GLY A 215 13.94 4.71 -15.31
CA GLY A 215 13.06 3.79 -14.57
C GLY A 215 11.58 4.06 -14.82
N LEU A 216 10.71 3.29 -14.16
CA LEU A 216 9.26 3.39 -14.33
C LEU A 216 8.72 4.76 -13.92
N TYR A 217 9.23 5.33 -12.83
CA TYR A 217 8.80 6.65 -12.37
C TYR A 217 9.23 7.75 -13.34
N GLU A 218 10.52 7.83 -13.66
CA GLU A 218 11.05 8.86 -14.54
C GLU A 218 10.40 8.81 -15.93
N ARG A 219 10.19 7.61 -16.48
CA ARG A 219 9.48 7.45 -17.76
C ARG A 219 8.05 8.00 -17.70
N SER A 220 7.37 7.91 -16.56
CA SER A 220 6.01 8.42 -16.46
C SER A 220 5.97 9.95 -16.51
N LEU A 221 6.94 10.61 -15.88
CA LEU A 221 7.13 12.05 -16.00
C LEU A 221 7.45 12.46 -17.45
N ILE A 222 8.34 11.71 -18.12
CA ILE A 222 8.72 11.95 -19.51
C ILE A 222 7.50 11.82 -20.44
N VAL A 223 6.60 10.85 -20.24
CA VAL A 223 5.37 10.73 -21.04
C VAL A 223 4.56 12.03 -20.99
N VAL A 224 4.36 12.59 -19.79
CA VAL A 224 3.59 13.85 -19.64
C VAL A 224 4.28 15.01 -20.35
N LEU A 225 5.61 15.11 -20.26
CA LEU A 225 6.39 16.13 -20.97
C LEU A 225 6.26 15.97 -22.50
N MET A 226 6.51 14.77 -23.01
CA MET A 226 6.43 14.45 -24.44
C MET A 226 5.03 14.68 -25.01
N GLN A 227 3.99 14.40 -24.22
CA GLN A 227 2.60 14.67 -24.62
C GLN A 227 2.35 16.18 -24.79
N LYS A 228 2.84 17.00 -23.87
CA LYS A 228 2.72 18.47 -23.94
C LYS A 228 3.52 19.07 -25.11
N ASP A 229 4.67 18.48 -25.43
CA ASP A 229 5.52 18.91 -26.54
C ASP A 229 5.06 18.35 -27.90
N GLY A 230 3.92 17.65 -27.95
CA GLY A 230 3.35 17.12 -29.18
C GLY A 230 4.09 15.90 -29.76
N LYS A 231 4.97 15.25 -28.98
CA LYS A 231 5.80 14.10 -29.38
C LYS A 231 5.03 12.78 -29.32
N GLN A 232 3.92 12.71 -30.06
CA GLN A 232 2.95 11.61 -29.99
C GLN A 232 3.54 10.22 -30.28
N ASN A 233 4.53 10.13 -31.17
CA ASN A 233 5.18 8.84 -31.48
C ASN A 233 5.99 8.31 -30.28
N VAL A 234 6.73 9.18 -29.60
CA VAL A 234 7.50 8.81 -28.39
C VAL A 234 6.54 8.37 -27.28
N VAL A 235 5.45 9.11 -27.06
CA VAL A 235 4.41 8.74 -26.07
C VAL A 235 3.84 7.36 -26.36
N ARG A 236 3.49 7.07 -27.63
CA ARG A 236 2.95 5.78 -28.05
C ARG A 236 3.94 4.64 -27.79
N ASP A 237 5.22 4.85 -28.11
CA ASP A 237 6.28 3.87 -27.91
C ASP A 237 6.52 3.58 -26.42
N MET A 238 6.48 4.62 -25.58
CA MET A 238 6.61 4.49 -24.13
C MET A 238 5.42 3.74 -23.51
N LEU A 239 4.19 4.08 -23.88
CA LEU A 239 3.00 3.35 -23.40
C LEU A 239 2.99 1.89 -23.87
N ARG A 240 3.47 1.61 -25.09
CA ARG A 240 3.67 0.22 -25.55
C ARG A 240 4.69 -0.50 -24.65
N SER A 241 5.83 0.12 -24.34
CA SER A 241 6.82 -0.48 -23.43
C SER A 241 6.23 -0.74 -22.03
N TYR A 242 5.42 0.18 -21.49
CA TYR A 242 4.73 -0.08 -20.22
C TYR A 242 3.81 -1.30 -20.28
N ARG A 243 3.02 -1.44 -21.35
CA ARG A 243 2.11 -2.58 -21.55
C ARG A 243 2.87 -3.91 -21.67
N GLU A 244 3.98 -3.93 -22.40
CA GLU A 244 4.83 -5.12 -22.58
C GLU A 244 5.45 -5.62 -21.26
N HIS A 245 5.64 -4.72 -20.29
CA HIS A 245 6.22 -5.03 -18.98
C HIS A 245 5.21 -5.03 -17.83
N ALA A 246 3.92 -4.89 -18.13
CA ALA A 246 2.86 -4.94 -17.13
C ALA A 246 2.47 -6.39 -16.82
N VAL A 247 2.16 -6.66 -15.56
CA VAL A 247 1.40 -7.83 -15.13
C VAL A 247 -0.07 -7.46 -15.19
N LEU A 248 -0.85 -8.25 -15.92
CA LEU A 248 -2.31 -8.14 -15.98
C LEU A 248 -2.92 -9.41 -15.38
N SER A 249 -3.74 -9.25 -14.34
CA SER A 249 -4.52 -10.36 -13.80
C SER A 249 -5.94 -9.90 -13.45
N GLU A 250 -6.87 -10.85 -13.49
CA GLU A 250 -8.26 -10.59 -13.12
C GLU A 250 -8.37 -10.11 -11.66
N GLU A 251 -7.60 -10.69 -10.74
CA GLU A 251 -7.65 -10.35 -9.32
C GLU A 251 -7.00 -8.99 -9.02
N MET A 252 -5.77 -8.77 -9.51
CA MET A 252 -4.94 -7.63 -9.11
C MET A 252 -5.02 -6.46 -10.09
N GLY A 253 -5.60 -6.65 -11.28
CA GLY A 253 -5.63 -5.63 -12.32
C GLY A 253 -4.28 -5.51 -13.04
N MET A 254 -3.88 -4.28 -13.39
CA MET A 254 -2.66 -4.00 -14.14
C MET A 254 -1.63 -3.33 -13.24
N PHE A 255 -0.41 -3.87 -13.17
CA PHE A 255 0.68 -3.32 -12.35
C PHE A 255 2.08 -3.74 -12.84
N TRP A 256 3.14 -3.19 -12.24
CA TRP A 256 4.53 -3.50 -12.59
C TRP A 256 5.26 -4.20 -11.45
N ALA A 257 5.65 -5.46 -11.65
CA ALA A 257 6.31 -6.28 -10.63
C ALA A 257 7.74 -5.81 -10.27
N ASN A 258 8.34 -4.95 -11.09
CA ASN A 258 9.64 -4.33 -10.79
C ASN A 258 9.49 -2.88 -10.28
N ASN A 259 8.29 -2.45 -9.89
CA ASN A 259 8.06 -1.15 -9.29
C ASN A 259 8.89 -0.99 -7.99
N ARG A 260 9.65 0.11 -7.91
CA ARG A 260 10.54 0.45 -6.79
C ARG A 260 10.12 1.77 -6.19
N ALA A 261 10.17 1.86 -4.87
CA ALA A 261 9.63 2.97 -4.11
C ALA A 261 10.60 4.17 -4.02
N HIS A 262 10.83 4.90 -5.12
CA HIS A 262 11.66 6.12 -5.14
C HIS A 262 11.02 7.23 -5.98
N VAL A 263 10.35 8.18 -5.33
CA VAL A 263 9.57 9.26 -5.99
C VAL A 263 9.59 10.53 -5.15
N PHE A 264 10.03 11.68 -5.69
CA PHE A 264 10.06 12.94 -4.96
C PHE A 264 10.75 12.80 -3.58
N MET A 265 10.01 13.04 -2.50
CA MET A 265 10.42 12.93 -1.09
C MET A 265 9.83 11.69 -0.41
N SER A 266 9.27 10.77 -1.19
CA SER A 266 8.58 9.59 -0.70
C SER A 266 9.22 8.32 -1.23
N GLN A 267 9.11 7.25 -0.44
CA GLN A 267 9.47 5.92 -0.85
C GLN A 267 8.20 5.09 -0.96
N SER A 268 7.39 5.38 -1.98
CA SER A 268 6.07 4.76 -2.15
C SER A 268 5.90 4.13 -3.52
N ALA A 269 5.66 2.82 -3.56
CA ALA A 269 5.31 2.12 -4.80
C ALA A 269 3.91 2.51 -5.29
N VAL A 270 3.00 2.84 -4.37
CA VAL A 270 1.68 3.40 -4.67
C VAL A 270 1.82 4.71 -5.45
N LEU A 271 2.72 5.61 -5.03
CA LEU A 271 2.98 6.85 -5.75
C LEU A 271 3.51 6.62 -7.17
N VAL A 272 4.50 5.73 -7.34
CA VAL A 272 4.99 5.43 -8.69
C VAL A 272 3.85 4.99 -9.60
N HIS A 273 2.96 4.14 -9.07
CA HIS A 273 1.80 3.65 -9.80
C HIS A 273 0.85 4.78 -10.20
N THR A 274 0.59 5.75 -9.33
CA THR A 274 -0.26 6.91 -9.67
C THR A 274 0.37 7.80 -10.75
N PHE A 275 1.69 7.95 -10.78
CA PHE A 275 2.37 8.64 -11.88
C PHE A 275 2.28 7.87 -13.20
N ILE A 276 2.41 6.54 -13.18
CA ILE A 276 2.18 5.72 -14.39
C ILE A 276 0.73 5.83 -14.84
N MET A 277 -0.25 5.86 -13.92
CA MET A 277 -1.66 6.08 -14.26
C MET A 277 -1.85 7.43 -14.96
N ASP A 278 -1.19 8.49 -14.48
CA ASP A 278 -1.23 9.79 -15.12
C ASP A 278 -0.64 9.73 -16.54
N ALA A 279 0.50 9.05 -16.72
CA ALA A 279 1.11 8.83 -18.03
C ALA A 279 0.16 8.11 -19.01
N PHE A 280 -0.51 7.05 -18.57
CA PHE A 280 -1.52 6.35 -19.39
C PHE A 280 -2.70 7.26 -19.72
N ARG A 281 -3.21 8.00 -18.73
CA ARG A 281 -4.34 8.92 -18.89
C ARG A 281 -4.04 10.02 -19.91
N VAL A 282 -2.89 10.70 -19.79
CA VAL A 282 -2.53 11.78 -20.72
C VAL A 282 -2.14 11.26 -22.11
N GLY A 283 -1.59 10.05 -22.20
CA GLY A 283 -1.22 9.42 -23.46
C GLY A 283 -2.37 8.71 -24.17
N GLY A 284 -3.61 8.87 -23.69
CA GLY A 284 -4.82 8.39 -24.36
C GLY A 284 -5.09 6.89 -24.19
N ALA A 285 -4.72 6.30 -23.05
CA ALA A 285 -5.13 4.95 -22.70
C ALA A 285 -6.65 4.81 -22.62
N LYS A 286 -7.15 3.59 -22.86
CA LYS A 286 -8.58 3.31 -22.77
C LYS A 286 -9.03 3.25 -21.30
N ALA A 287 -10.33 3.45 -21.07
CA ALA A 287 -10.88 3.47 -19.72
C ALA A 287 -10.74 2.13 -18.99
N ASP A 288 -10.84 1.00 -19.70
CA ASP A 288 -10.65 -0.34 -19.16
C ASP A 288 -9.21 -0.58 -18.67
N GLU A 289 -8.20 -0.06 -19.37
CA GLU A 289 -6.80 -0.11 -18.90
C GLU A 289 -6.64 0.63 -17.57
N LEU A 290 -7.20 1.84 -17.48
CA LEU A 290 -7.16 2.65 -16.26
C LEU A 290 -7.96 1.99 -15.12
N ASP A 291 -9.06 1.31 -15.42
CA ASP A 291 -9.84 0.55 -14.43
C ASP A 291 -9.07 -0.65 -13.87
N HIS A 292 -8.28 -1.35 -14.69
CA HIS A 292 -7.36 -2.37 -14.21
C HIS A 292 -6.29 -1.76 -13.29
N MET A 293 -5.77 -0.58 -13.59
CA MET A 293 -4.81 0.10 -12.73
C MET A 293 -5.43 0.59 -11.42
N LYS A 294 -6.70 1.05 -11.44
CA LYS A 294 -7.47 1.39 -10.24
C LYS A 294 -7.73 0.18 -9.36
N ARG A 295 -8.03 -0.98 -9.96
CA ARG A 295 -8.21 -2.24 -9.25
C ARG A 295 -6.97 -2.56 -8.41
N TRP A 296 -5.79 -2.38 -8.99
CA TRP A 296 -4.54 -2.60 -8.25
C TRP A 296 -4.41 -1.68 -7.03
N LEU A 297 -4.73 -0.39 -7.15
CA LEU A 297 -4.70 0.55 -6.01
C LEU A 297 -5.64 0.13 -4.88
N LEU A 298 -6.86 -0.31 -5.22
CA LEU A 298 -7.81 -0.81 -4.23
C LEU A 298 -7.32 -2.10 -3.58
N LYS A 299 -6.67 -2.99 -4.34
CA LYS A 299 -6.06 -4.20 -3.80
C LYS A 299 -4.88 -3.93 -2.87
N GLN A 300 -4.09 -2.89 -3.12
CA GLN A 300 -3.10 -2.44 -2.13
C GLN A 300 -3.79 -1.90 -0.87
N LYS A 301 -4.85 -1.09 -1.03
CA LYS A 301 -5.62 -0.57 0.13
C LYS A 301 -6.30 -1.67 0.96
N GLN A 302 -6.62 -2.81 0.33
CA GLN A 302 -7.24 -3.97 0.99
C GLN A 302 -6.28 -4.56 2.03
N THR A 303 -4.99 -4.70 1.71
CA THR A 303 -4.01 -5.40 2.57
C THR A 303 -3.01 -4.49 3.28
N GLN A 304 -3.01 -3.19 2.98
CA GLN A 304 -2.10 -2.21 3.54
C GLN A 304 -2.85 -0.98 4.04
N MET A 305 -2.37 -0.43 5.13
CA MET A 305 -2.55 0.96 5.49
C MET A 305 -1.64 1.79 4.57
N TRP A 306 -2.23 2.64 3.73
CA TRP A 306 -1.41 3.41 2.78
C TRP A 306 -0.33 4.23 3.47
N GLU A 307 0.91 3.98 3.06
CA GLU A 307 2.17 4.26 3.77
C GLU A 307 2.47 5.74 4.08
N SER A 308 1.80 6.70 3.42
CA SER A 308 2.02 8.12 3.69
C SER A 308 0.85 9.01 3.28
N THR A 309 0.84 10.24 3.82
CA THR A 309 -0.11 11.29 3.42
C THR A 309 -0.02 11.59 1.93
N HIS A 310 1.18 11.62 1.35
CA HIS A 310 1.40 11.90 -0.06
C HIS A 310 0.84 10.77 -0.95
N ALA A 311 1.17 9.52 -0.61
CA ALA A 311 0.63 8.35 -1.31
C ALA A 311 -0.90 8.32 -1.28
N THR A 312 -1.49 8.65 -0.13
CA THR A 312 -2.95 8.72 0.02
C THR A 312 -3.57 9.79 -0.87
N ILE A 313 -3.00 11.00 -0.88
CA ILE A 313 -3.50 12.11 -1.69
C ILE A 313 -3.48 11.76 -3.18
N ASP A 314 -2.35 11.27 -3.67
CA ASP A 314 -2.17 10.97 -5.09
C ASP A 314 -3.00 9.76 -5.52
N ALA A 315 -3.16 8.74 -4.66
CA ALA A 315 -4.00 7.59 -4.95
C ALA A 315 -5.49 7.97 -5.01
N VAL A 316 -5.97 8.83 -4.10
CA VAL A 316 -7.34 9.38 -4.19
C VAL A 316 -7.50 10.22 -5.46
N TYR A 317 -6.52 11.07 -5.79
CA TYR A 317 -6.52 11.82 -7.05
C TYR A 317 -6.62 10.88 -8.27
N ALA A 318 -5.81 9.82 -8.32
CA ALA A 318 -5.79 8.87 -9.44
C ALA A 318 -7.13 8.11 -9.56
N LEU A 319 -7.71 7.69 -8.43
CA LEU A 319 -9.03 7.02 -8.41
C LEU A 319 -10.16 7.93 -8.92
N LEU A 320 -10.07 9.24 -8.67
CA LEU A 320 -11.04 10.25 -9.10
C LEU A 320 -10.86 10.73 -10.54
N SER A 321 -9.64 10.70 -11.07
CA SER A 321 -9.29 11.33 -12.36
C SER A 321 -9.13 10.35 -13.52
N ALA A 322 -9.14 9.04 -13.26
CA ALA A 322 -8.87 8.00 -14.25
C ALA A 322 -9.97 6.94 -14.32
N GLY A 323 -10.09 6.31 -15.49
CA GLY A 323 -10.99 5.17 -15.73
C GLY A 323 -12.46 5.55 -15.76
N THR A 324 -13.32 4.55 -15.52
CA THR A 324 -14.75 4.74 -15.38
C THR A 324 -15.11 5.25 -13.99
N ASP A 325 -16.24 5.96 -13.89
CA ASP A 325 -16.75 6.44 -12.63
C ASP A 325 -17.41 5.31 -11.84
N TRP A 326 -16.72 4.86 -10.79
CA TRP A 326 -17.22 3.81 -9.89
C TRP A 326 -18.15 4.36 -8.79
N PHE A 327 -18.30 5.68 -8.65
CA PHE A 327 -19.22 6.29 -7.68
C PHE A 327 -20.64 6.42 -8.24
N SER A 328 -20.81 6.46 -9.56
CA SER A 328 -22.13 6.49 -10.21
C SER A 328 -22.71 5.11 -10.52
N ALA A 329 -21.90 4.05 -10.51
CA ALA A 329 -22.33 2.69 -10.83
C ALA A 329 -23.20 2.09 -9.72
N ASP A 330 -24.40 1.61 -10.09
CA ASP A 330 -25.20 0.75 -9.22
C ASP A 330 -24.57 -0.66 -9.21
N ASN A 331 -23.56 -0.84 -8.36
CA ASN A 331 -22.81 -2.08 -8.26
C ASN A 331 -23.58 -3.12 -7.45
N ASN A 332 -24.34 -3.98 -8.12
CA ASN A 332 -25.12 -5.03 -7.47
C ASN A 332 -24.36 -6.35 -7.50
N THR A 333 -23.95 -6.83 -6.32
CA THR A 333 -23.39 -8.17 -6.14
C THR A 333 -24.41 -9.06 -5.47
N THR A 334 -24.79 -10.15 -6.14
CA THR A 334 -25.68 -11.18 -5.62
C THR A 334 -24.85 -12.36 -5.14
N VAL A 335 -25.04 -12.75 -3.87
CA VAL A 335 -24.39 -13.92 -3.28
C VAL A 335 -25.42 -15.00 -3.06
N THR A 336 -25.17 -16.20 -3.58
CA THR A 336 -26.02 -17.38 -3.40
C THR A 336 -25.23 -18.47 -2.70
N VAL A 337 -25.74 -18.97 -1.58
CA VAL A 337 -25.12 -20.06 -0.79
C VAL A 337 -26.12 -21.20 -0.68
N GLY A 338 -25.72 -22.40 -1.10
CA GLY A 338 -26.60 -23.57 -1.08
C GLY A 338 -27.89 -23.42 -1.88
N GLY A 339 -27.87 -22.59 -2.93
CA GLY A 339 -29.04 -22.30 -3.78
C GLY A 339 -29.97 -21.23 -3.22
N LYS A 340 -29.70 -20.65 -2.04
CA LYS A 340 -30.45 -19.54 -1.47
C LYS A 340 -29.69 -18.24 -1.70
N VAL A 341 -30.37 -17.25 -2.29
CA VAL A 341 -29.85 -15.87 -2.39
C VAL A 341 -29.78 -15.28 -0.99
N ILE A 342 -28.62 -14.74 -0.62
CA ILE A 342 -28.42 -14.08 0.66
C ILE A 342 -29.07 -12.70 0.60
N ALA A 343 -30.02 -12.48 1.50
CA ALA A 343 -30.70 -11.21 1.71
C ALA A 343 -30.32 -10.72 3.11
N PRO A 344 -29.26 -9.90 3.26
CA PRO A 344 -28.77 -9.51 4.57
C PRO A 344 -29.82 -8.64 5.29
N GLN A 345 -30.02 -8.91 6.59
CA GLN A 345 -30.94 -8.10 7.41
C GLN A 345 -30.42 -6.66 7.59
N GLN A 346 -29.10 -6.49 7.60
CA GLN A 346 -28.43 -5.21 7.72
C GLN A 346 -27.33 -5.12 6.67
N GLN A 347 -27.27 -3.97 5.99
CA GLN A 347 -26.26 -3.66 5.01
C GLN A 347 -25.77 -2.23 5.24
N ALA A 348 -24.46 -2.06 5.27
CA ALA A 348 -23.84 -0.76 5.41
C ALA A 348 -24.19 0.12 4.20
N GLN A 349 -24.74 1.30 4.48
CA GLN A 349 -25.05 2.27 3.43
C GLN A 349 -23.77 2.66 2.68
N GLY A 350 -23.86 2.70 1.35
CA GLY A 350 -22.80 3.13 0.45
C GLY A 350 -21.74 2.08 0.12
N THR A 351 -21.09 1.44 1.11
CA THR A 351 -20.15 0.33 0.82
C THR A 351 -20.86 -0.96 0.44
N GLY A 352 -22.13 -1.10 0.82
CA GLY A 352 -22.87 -2.34 0.62
C GLY A 352 -22.36 -3.50 1.47
N TYR A 353 -21.49 -3.24 2.45
CA TYR A 353 -20.92 -4.27 3.31
C TYR A 353 -22.02 -4.96 4.13
N PHE A 354 -21.99 -6.29 4.16
CA PHE A 354 -22.82 -7.09 5.03
C PHE A 354 -22.03 -8.31 5.51
N LYS A 355 -22.46 -8.87 6.62
CA LYS A 355 -21.92 -10.09 7.21
C LYS A 355 -23.09 -10.99 7.61
N GLU A 356 -23.00 -12.27 7.24
CA GLU A 356 -23.99 -13.29 7.57
C GLU A 356 -23.26 -14.43 8.28
N THR A 357 -23.80 -14.89 9.41
CA THR A 357 -23.21 -15.94 10.24
C THR A 357 -24.20 -17.06 10.40
N TRP A 358 -23.74 -18.30 10.22
CA TRP A 358 -24.54 -19.51 10.45
C TRP A 358 -23.91 -20.33 11.56
N HIS A 359 -24.75 -20.83 12.47
CA HIS A 359 -24.33 -21.75 13.51
C HIS A 359 -24.40 -23.20 13.02
N LYS A 360 -23.76 -24.12 13.77
CA LYS A 360 -23.64 -25.54 13.42
C LYS A 360 -24.95 -26.20 12.98
N SER A 361 -26.08 -25.85 13.61
CA SER A 361 -27.40 -26.42 13.29
C SER A 361 -27.98 -25.97 11.95
N GLU A 362 -27.49 -24.87 11.39
CA GLU A 362 -27.96 -24.28 10.14
C GLU A 362 -27.12 -24.73 8.94
N ILE A 363 -25.91 -25.25 9.19
CA ILE A 363 -24.97 -25.65 8.16
C ILE A 363 -25.43 -26.96 7.49
N THR A 364 -25.58 -26.92 6.18
CA THR A 364 -25.93 -28.08 5.35
C THR A 364 -24.85 -28.34 4.29
N PRO A 365 -24.67 -29.59 3.81
CA PRO A 365 -23.69 -29.89 2.75
C PRO A 365 -23.84 -29.03 1.49
N GLN A 366 -25.07 -28.59 1.18
CA GLN A 366 -25.40 -27.76 0.04
C GLN A 366 -24.73 -26.38 0.11
N MET A 367 -24.49 -25.85 1.31
CA MET A 367 -23.85 -24.54 1.53
C MET A 367 -22.38 -24.51 1.07
N GLY A 368 -21.76 -25.67 0.79
CA GLY A 368 -20.47 -25.75 0.11
C GLY A 368 -20.50 -25.27 -1.34
N LYS A 369 -21.69 -25.03 -1.92
CA LYS A 369 -21.86 -24.44 -3.25
C LYS A 369 -22.18 -22.95 -3.12
N VAL A 370 -21.23 -22.12 -3.55
CA VAL A 370 -21.34 -20.67 -3.52
C VAL A 370 -21.30 -20.14 -4.95
N LYS A 371 -22.22 -19.22 -5.27
CA LYS A 371 -22.24 -18.48 -6.54
C LYS A 371 -22.24 -16.99 -6.23
N ILE A 372 -21.35 -16.26 -6.88
CA ILE A 372 -21.24 -14.81 -6.77
C ILE A 372 -21.46 -14.24 -8.17
N GLU A 373 -22.38 -13.30 -8.28
CA GLU A 373 -22.69 -12.61 -9.54
C GLU A 373 -22.59 -11.12 -9.30
N ASN A 374 -21.66 -10.45 -9.96
CA ASN A 374 -21.54 -9.00 -9.93
C ASN A 374 -22.01 -8.44 -11.28
N SER A 375 -23.08 -7.65 -11.28
CA SER A 375 -23.64 -7.04 -12.48
C SER A 375 -23.15 -5.62 -12.73
N GLY A 376 -22.33 -5.05 -11.84
CA GLY A 376 -21.76 -3.73 -12.01
C GLY A 376 -20.29 -3.73 -12.45
N ASN A 377 -19.80 -2.54 -12.77
CA ASN A 377 -18.45 -2.33 -13.30
C ASN A 377 -17.39 -2.07 -12.22
N ALA A 378 -17.81 -1.96 -10.95
CA ALA A 378 -16.90 -1.72 -9.84
C ALA A 378 -16.51 -3.06 -9.17
N PRO A 379 -15.26 -3.18 -8.67
CA PRO A 379 -14.82 -4.40 -8.02
C PRO A 379 -15.60 -4.65 -6.73
N ALA A 380 -15.90 -5.93 -6.46
CA ALA A 380 -16.42 -6.41 -5.19
C ALA A 380 -15.45 -7.48 -4.66
N TRP A 381 -15.30 -7.54 -3.33
CA TRP A 381 -14.55 -8.60 -2.67
C TRP A 381 -15.22 -8.96 -1.35
N GLY A 382 -14.98 -10.19 -0.93
CA GLY A 382 -15.50 -10.75 0.31
C GLY A 382 -14.83 -12.07 0.59
N ALA A 383 -15.17 -12.68 1.71
CA ALA A 383 -14.62 -13.94 2.14
C ALA A 383 -15.70 -14.80 2.80
N LEU A 384 -15.54 -16.11 2.67
CA LEU A 384 -16.38 -17.10 3.34
C LEU A 384 -15.49 -17.95 4.24
N TYR A 385 -15.88 -18.08 5.50
CA TYR A 385 -15.13 -18.80 6.51
C TYR A 385 -15.91 -20.02 6.98
N TRP A 386 -15.21 -21.13 7.17
CA TRP A 386 -15.74 -22.31 7.84
C TRP A 386 -14.86 -22.64 9.05
N GLN A 387 -15.40 -22.42 10.24
CA GLN A 387 -14.69 -22.62 11.50
C GLN A 387 -15.24 -23.87 12.22
N TYR A 388 -14.33 -24.73 12.67
CA TYR A 388 -14.65 -25.95 13.42
C TYR A 388 -13.46 -26.35 14.32
N TYR A 389 -13.74 -27.20 15.31
CA TYR A 389 -12.71 -27.83 16.13
C TYR A 389 -12.30 -29.17 15.51
N GLU A 390 -11.01 -29.47 15.57
CA GLU A 390 -10.41 -30.71 15.08
C GLU A 390 -9.23 -31.11 15.96
N ASP A 391 -8.94 -32.41 16.01
CA ASP A 391 -7.73 -32.93 16.66
C ASP A 391 -6.49 -32.44 15.89
N LEU A 392 -5.46 -31.96 16.61
CA LEU A 392 -4.27 -31.34 16.00
C LEU A 392 -3.58 -32.23 14.97
N ASP A 393 -3.61 -33.56 15.14
CA ASP A 393 -2.98 -34.52 14.22
C ASP A 393 -3.82 -34.84 12.97
N LYS A 394 -5.08 -34.42 12.92
CA LYS A 394 -5.96 -34.56 11.76
C LYS A 394 -6.06 -33.30 10.92
N ILE A 395 -5.49 -32.18 11.39
CA ILE A 395 -5.49 -30.93 10.66
C ILE A 395 -4.70 -31.09 9.35
N THR A 396 -5.37 -30.87 8.23
CA THR A 396 -4.77 -30.83 6.89
C THR A 396 -4.22 -29.46 6.58
N LYS A 397 -3.18 -29.37 5.75
CA LYS A 397 -2.65 -28.08 5.28
C LYS A 397 -3.71 -27.31 4.49
N THR A 398 -3.81 -26.01 4.75
CA THR A 398 -4.46 -25.03 3.87
C THR A 398 -3.40 -24.18 3.19
N GLY A 399 -3.61 -23.86 1.91
CA GLY A 399 -2.76 -22.96 1.13
C GLY A 399 -3.45 -21.63 0.87
N GLY A 400 -2.81 -20.78 0.07
CA GLY A 400 -3.34 -19.50 -0.34
C GLY A 400 -2.25 -18.58 -0.87
N SER A 401 -2.63 -17.34 -1.13
CA SER A 401 -1.69 -16.26 -1.49
C SER A 401 -0.80 -15.82 -0.34
N LEU A 402 -1.14 -16.16 0.91
CA LEU A 402 -0.26 -16.12 2.07
C LEU A 402 -0.15 -17.54 2.62
N ASN A 403 1.04 -18.14 2.56
CA ASN A 403 1.26 -19.55 2.88
C ASN A 403 2.48 -19.75 3.76
N VAL A 404 2.42 -20.74 4.66
CA VAL A 404 3.52 -21.14 5.53
C VAL A 404 3.77 -22.65 5.46
N GLU A 405 5.04 -23.02 5.48
CA GLU A 405 5.50 -24.41 5.57
C GLU A 405 6.42 -24.58 6.77
N LYS A 406 6.23 -25.65 7.54
CA LYS A 406 7.06 -25.99 8.70
C LYS A 406 7.86 -27.25 8.41
N MET A 407 9.16 -27.16 8.67
CA MET A 407 10.06 -28.31 8.71
C MET A 407 10.84 -28.30 10.01
N LEU A 408 11.11 -29.48 10.55
CA LEU A 408 11.93 -29.66 11.75
C LEU A 408 13.24 -30.36 11.36
N PHE A 409 14.34 -29.92 11.95
CA PHE A 409 15.66 -30.51 11.79
C PHE A 409 16.30 -30.75 13.16
N VAL A 410 17.11 -31.79 13.30
CA VAL A 410 18.08 -31.90 14.41
C VAL A 410 19.38 -31.27 13.95
N GLU A 411 19.96 -30.39 14.77
CA GLU A 411 21.32 -29.88 14.59
C GLU A 411 22.30 -30.92 15.14
N GLU A 412 23.01 -31.61 14.25
CA GLU A 412 24.10 -32.51 14.59
C GLU A 412 25.43 -31.78 14.36
N THR A 413 26.41 -32.04 15.22
CA THR A 413 27.78 -31.54 15.02
C THR A 413 28.70 -32.74 14.83
N ASP A 414 29.36 -32.80 13.68
CA ASP A 414 30.38 -33.82 13.39
C ASP A 414 31.73 -33.14 13.06
N VAL A 415 32.72 -33.94 12.64
CA VAL A 415 34.07 -33.46 12.27
C VAL A 415 34.07 -32.46 11.10
N SER A 416 33.01 -32.42 10.29
CA SER A 416 32.84 -31.51 9.15
C SER A 416 32.09 -30.22 9.50
N GLY A 417 31.54 -30.13 10.72
CA GLY A 417 30.83 -28.95 11.23
C GLY A 417 29.38 -29.24 11.62
N ARG A 418 28.56 -28.17 11.65
CA ARG A 418 27.14 -28.28 11.95
C ARG A 418 26.36 -28.74 10.73
N LYS A 419 25.49 -29.74 10.92
CA LYS A 419 24.60 -30.30 9.90
C LYS A 419 23.16 -30.28 10.40
N LEU A 420 22.25 -29.82 9.55
CA LEU A 420 20.82 -29.93 9.79
C LEU A 420 20.29 -31.20 9.13
N VAL A 421 19.75 -32.11 9.94
CA VAL A 421 19.20 -33.37 9.46
C VAL A 421 17.69 -33.38 9.70
N PRO A 422 16.85 -33.53 8.66
CA PRO A 422 15.39 -33.50 8.81
C PRO A 422 14.86 -34.49 9.85
N ILE A 423 13.81 -34.08 10.56
CA ILE A 423 13.04 -34.95 11.44
C ILE A 423 11.88 -35.52 10.62
N THR A 424 11.82 -36.85 10.57
CA THR A 424 10.76 -37.62 9.92
C THR A 424 10.04 -38.47 10.97
N GLU A 425 8.84 -38.97 10.69
CA GLU A 425 8.09 -39.83 11.62
C GLU A 425 8.90 -41.04 12.13
N ASN A 426 9.82 -41.55 11.30
CA ASN A 426 10.66 -42.71 11.61
C ASN A 426 11.91 -42.39 12.45
N ARG A 427 12.16 -41.12 12.76
CA ARG A 427 13.37 -40.69 13.48
C ARG A 427 13.00 -40.24 14.89
N MET A 428 13.48 -40.98 15.88
CA MET A 428 13.29 -40.66 17.29
C MET A 428 14.25 -39.56 17.72
N LEU A 429 13.71 -38.57 18.43
CA LEU A 429 14.48 -37.53 19.11
C LEU A 429 14.92 -38.02 20.48
N ARG A 430 16.01 -37.45 21.01
CA ARG A 430 16.50 -37.69 22.36
C ARG A 430 16.42 -36.43 23.19
N VAL A 431 16.29 -36.59 24.50
CA VAL A 431 16.42 -35.46 25.44
C VAL A 431 17.81 -34.84 25.29
N GLY A 432 17.85 -33.52 25.17
CA GLY A 432 19.05 -32.73 24.92
C GLY A 432 19.32 -32.41 23.45
N ASP A 433 18.62 -33.04 22.50
CA ASP A 433 18.75 -32.70 21.09
C ASP A 433 18.37 -31.23 20.86
N LYS A 434 19.14 -30.56 20.01
CA LYS A 434 18.81 -29.21 19.52
C LYS A 434 18.03 -29.33 18.22
N VAL A 435 16.77 -28.91 18.27
CA VAL A 435 15.86 -28.89 17.12
C VAL A 435 15.88 -27.50 16.51
N ILE A 436 16.06 -27.41 15.19
CA ILE A 436 15.85 -26.20 14.40
C ILE A 436 14.49 -26.29 13.72
N VAL A 437 13.62 -25.35 14.06
CA VAL A 437 12.36 -25.14 13.37
C VAL A 437 12.61 -24.20 12.20
N ARG A 438 12.30 -24.64 10.99
CA ARG A 438 12.36 -23.83 9.77
C ARG A 438 10.95 -23.55 9.27
N LEU A 439 10.62 -22.28 9.14
CA LEU A 439 9.35 -21.79 8.64
C LEU A 439 9.59 -21.10 7.29
N THR A 440 9.00 -21.63 6.21
CA THR A 440 9.04 -21.00 4.90
C THR A 440 7.74 -20.25 4.66
N LEU A 441 7.80 -18.92 4.75
CA LEU A 441 6.68 -18.02 4.54
C LEU A 441 6.68 -17.50 3.11
N ARG A 442 5.54 -17.53 2.42
CA ARG A 442 5.40 -17.06 1.04
C ARG A 442 4.19 -16.15 0.89
N THR A 443 4.36 -15.08 0.13
CA THR A 443 3.22 -14.25 -0.30
C THR A 443 3.38 -13.67 -1.70
N ASP A 444 2.27 -13.53 -2.43
CA ASP A 444 2.21 -12.99 -3.79
C ASP A 444 2.03 -11.46 -3.86
N ARG A 445 1.78 -10.81 -2.72
CA ARG A 445 1.50 -9.37 -2.59
C ARG A 445 2.11 -8.80 -1.33
N ASP A 446 2.23 -7.47 -1.30
CA ASP A 446 2.67 -6.78 -0.11
C ASP A 446 1.53 -6.74 0.93
N LEU A 447 1.83 -7.20 2.14
CA LEU A 447 0.89 -7.30 3.25
C LEU A 447 1.42 -6.50 4.44
N GLU A 448 0.52 -5.88 5.19
CA GLU A 448 0.85 -5.29 6.49
C GLU A 448 0.16 -6.04 7.63
N PHE A 449 0.73 -5.90 8.84
CA PHE A 449 0.19 -6.45 10.07
C PHE A 449 0.00 -7.98 10.00
N VAL A 450 1.03 -8.70 9.56
CA VAL A 450 0.99 -10.16 9.45
C VAL A 450 1.42 -10.81 10.76
N HIS A 451 0.58 -11.68 11.29
CA HIS A 451 0.88 -12.50 12.46
C HIS A 451 1.14 -13.94 12.01
N LEU A 452 2.30 -14.47 12.40
CA LEU A 452 2.61 -15.88 12.28
C LEU A 452 2.75 -16.45 13.69
N LYS A 453 2.01 -17.52 13.97
CA LYS A 453 2.05 -18.27 15.22
C LYS A 453 2.49 -19.69 14.94
N ASP A 454 3.64 -20.07 15.49
CA ASP A 454 4.12 -21.43 15.44
C ASP A 454 3.93 -22.11 16.78
N MET A 455 3.07 -23.14 16.84
CA MET A 455 2.95 -24.00 18.00
C MET A 455 4.19 -24.90 18.13
N ARG A 456 4.48 -25.36 19.35
CA ARG A 456 5.55 -26.34 19.60
C ARG A 456 5.03 -27.54 20.37
N ALA A 457 5.73 -28.66 20.20
CA ALA A 457 5.57 -29.79 21.10
C ALA A 457 5.90 -29.39 22.55
N ALA A 458 5.15 -29.93 23.51
CA ALA A 458 5.36 -29.67 24.94
C ALA A 458 6.72 -30.18 25.47
N SER A 459 7.46 -30.97 24.68
CA SER A 459 8.83 -31.39 24.96
C SER A 459 9.89 -30.43 24.42
N PHE A 460 9.51 -29.34 23.74
CA PHE A 460 10.44 -28.39 23.14
C PHE A 460 10.47 -27.07 23.91
N GLU A 461 11.62 -26.74 24.47
CA GLU A 461 11.88 -25.45 25.10
C GLU A 461 12.59 -24.50 24.12
N PRO A 462 12.06 -23.31 23.84
CA PRO A 462 12.68 -22.39 22.89
C PRO A 462 14.05 -21.91 23.41
N LEU A 463 15.04 -21.88 22.50
CA LEU A 463 16.39 -21.42 22.81
C LEU A 463 16.41 -19.92 23.12
N GLU A 464 15.57 -19.15 22.43
CA GLU A 464 15.37 -17.73 22.70
C GLU A 464 14.07 -17.49 23.45
N GLN A 465 14.17 -17.07 24.72
CA GLN A 465 13.01 -16.77 25.56
C GLN A 465 12.64 -15.29 25.57
N LEU A 466 13.62 -14.40 25.32
CA LEU A 466 13.38 -12.97 25.29
C LEU A 466 12.71 -12.55 23.99
N SER A 467 11.67 -11.73 24.13
CA SER A 467 11.01 -11.12 22.97
C SER A 467 11.84 -9.95 22.44
N GLY A 468 11.78 -9.68 21.14
CA GLY A 468 12.54 -8.58 20.54
C GLY A 468 12.46 -8.50 19.03
N MET A 469 13.01 -7.41 18.48
CA MET A 469 13.11 -7.20 17.05
C MET A 469 14.20 -8.10 16.43
N LYS A 470 13.90 -8.67 15.28
CA LYS A 470 14.78 -9.53 14.49
C LYS A 470 14.78 -9.06 13.04
N TRP A 471 15.88 -9.38 12.35
CA TRP A 471 16.04 -9.17 10.92
C TRP A 471 16.65 -10.44 10.30
N GLN A 472 15.90 -11.10 9.42
CA GLN A 472 16.32 -12.33 8.74
C GLN A 472 15.75 -12.33 7.32
N GLU A 473 16.52 -12.80 6.32
CA GLU A 473 16.09 -12.87 4.91
C GLU A 473 15.49 -11.55 4.37
N GLY A 474 16.01 -10.40 4.83
CA GLY A 474 15.56 -9.08 4.35
C GLY A 474 14.25 -8.58 4.97
N VAL A 475 13.62 -9.29 5.91
CA VAL A 475 12.41 -8.86 6.62
C VAL A 475 12.66 -8.62 8.10
N ILE A 476 12.01 -7.58 8.62
CA ILE A 476 12.05 -7.18 10.02
C ILE A 476 10.76 -7.64 10.70
N TYR A 477 10.87 -8.24 11.88
CA TYR A 477 9.73 -8.68 12.66
C TYR A 477 10.01 -8.62 14.17
N PHE A 478 8.95 -8.49 14.95
CA PHE A 478 9.02 -8.70 16.40
C PHE A 478 8.75 -10.18 16.70
N GLN A 479 9.65 -10.83 17.43
CA GLN A 479 9.49 -12.21 17.86
C GLN A 479 9.11 -12.23 19.34
N ALA A 480 8.08 -13.02 19.69
CA ALA A 480 7.69 -13.27 21.07
C ALA A 480 7.54 -14.77 21.34
N SER A 481 8.40 -15.30 22.22
CA SER A 481 8.31 -16.67 22.70
C SER A 481 7.33 -16.74 23.88
N LYS A 482 6.28 -17.55 23.73
CA LYS A 482 5.31 -17.91 24.77
C LYS A 482 5.47 -19.40 25.09
N ASP A 483 4.82 -19.87 26.15
CA ASP A 483 4.97 -21.27 26.61
C ASP A 483 4.69 -22.30 25.51
N ALA A 484 3.56 -22.19 24.83
CA ALA A 484 3.14 -23.16 23.80
C ALA A 484 3.43 -22.73 22.35
N SER A 485 4.00 -21.54 22.12
CA SER A 485 4.19 -21.02 20.75
C SER A 485 5.29 -19.96 20.63
N THR A 486 5.81 -19.76 19.42
CA THR A 486 6.58 -18.55 19.05
C THR A 486 5.75 -17.76 18.08
N ASN A 487 5.62 -16.47 18.37
CA ASN A 487 4.83 -15.53 17.59
C ASN A 487 5.78 -14.59 16.87
N PHE A 488 5.46 -14.27 15.62
CA PHE A 488 6.19 -13.38 14.76
C PHE A 488 5.19 -12.34 14.26
N TYR A 489 5.50 -11.07 14.49
CA TYR A 489 4.66 -9.93 14.11
C TYR A 489 5.43 -9.11 13.08
N PHE A 490 4.90 -9.06 11.86
CA PHE A 490 5.47 -8.29 10.75
C PHE A 490 4.61 -7.05 10.52
N ASP A 491 5.18 -5.87 10.73
CA ASP A 491 4.52 -4.62 10.35
C ASP A 491 4.34 -4.57 8.83
N VAL A 492 5.39 -4.94 8.10
CA VAL A 492 5.42 -5.03 6.64
C VAL A 492 6.01 -6.38 6.22
N LEU A 493 5.26 -7.11 5.40
CA LEU A 493 5.70 -8.33 4.74
C LEU A 493 5.60 -8.12 3.22
N PRO A 494 6.70 -7.73 2.54
CA PRO A 494 6.69 -7.59 1.09
C PRO A 494 6.42 -8.92 0.40
N ARG A 495 5.92 -8.89 -0.83
CA ARG A 495 5.78 -10.11 -1.64
C ARG A 495 7.12 -10.84 -1.75
N GLY A 496 7.10 -12.16 -1.68
CA GLY A 496 8.33 -12.94 -1.72
C GLY A 496 8.24 -14.27 -1.00
N THR A 497 9.41 -14.82 -0.72
CA THR A 497 9.59 -16.05 0.05
C THR A 497 10.68 -15.83 1.09
N TYR A 498 10.37 -16.16 2.34
CA TYR A 498 11.23 -15.92 3.50
C TYR A 498 11.41 -17.21 4.26
N VAL A 499 12.64 -17.49 4.68
CA VAL A 499 12.97 -18.66 5.49
C VAL A 499 13.38 -18.17 6.88
N LEU A 500 12.54 -18.46 7.86
CA LEU A 500 12.75 -18.07 9.25
C LEU A 500 13.16 -19.31 10.04
N GLU A 501 14.18 -19.18 10.87
CA GLU A 501 14.68 -20.30 11.66
C GLU A 501 14.82 -19.93 13.12
N TYR A 502 14.42 -20.84 14.01
CA TYR A 502 14.68 -20.70 15.44
C TYR A 502 14.94 -22.06 16.09
N GLY A 503 15.73 -22.05 17.16
CA GLY A 503 16.13 -23.25 17.88
C GLY A 503 15.23 -23.56 19.08
N ALA A 504 15.09 -24.84 19.39
CA ALA A 504 14.51 -25.35 20.63
C ALA A 504 15.32 -26.57 21.12
N PHE A 505 15.31 -26.82 22.43
CA PHE A 505 15.88 -28.02 23.03
C PHE A 505 14.79 -29.02 23.42
N VAL A 506 15.07 -30.30 23.20
CA VAL A 506 14.20 -31.39 23.65
C VAL A 506 14.42 -31.66 25.13
N THR A 507 13.37 -31.63 25.94
CA THR A 507 13.48 -31.71 27.41
C THR A 507 12.82 -32.92 28.05
N ARG A 508 11.87 -33.57 27.37
CA ARG A 508 11.07 -34.67 27.96
C ARG A 508 10.78 -35.78 26.95
N THR A 509 10.82 -37.02 27.42
CA THR A 509 10.47 -38.22 26.64
C THR A 509 8.96 -38.40 26.55
N GLY A 510 8.50 -38.95 25.43
CA GLY A 510 7.08 -39.14 25.15
C GLY A 510 6.74 -38.94 23.68
N ASP A 511 5.46 -39.13 23.35
CA ASP A 511 4.92 -38.96 22.01
C ASP A 511 4.05 -37.69 22.01
N TYR A 512 4.47 -36.68 21.24
CA TYR A 512 3.91 -35.32 21.31
C TYR A 512 3.33 -34.88 19.97
N SER A 513 2.23 -34.12 20.03
CA SER A 513 1.82 -33.28 18.91
C SER A 513 2.70 -32.03 18.88
N ASN A 514 3.24 -31.70 17.71
CA ASN A 514 4.01 -30.48 17.46
C ASN A 514 3.12 -29.32 16.94
N GLY A 515 1.79 -29.49 17.04
CA GLY A 515 0.80 -28.51 16.64
C GLY A 515 0.88 -28.11 15.17
N ILE A 516 0.37 -26.92 14.88
CA ILE A 516 0.38 -26.29 13.55
C ILE A 516 1.11 -24.95 13.60
N THR A 517 1.56 -24.50 12.43
CA THR A 517 1.92 -23.10 12.21
C THR A 517 0.77 -22.43 11.48
N THR A 518 0.30 -21.30 12.00
CA THR A 518 -0.74 -20.48 11.39
C THR A 518 -0.13 -19.14 10.98
N VAL A 519 -0.52 -18.62 9.83
CA VAL A 519 -0.16 -17.27 9.39
C VAL A 519 -1.42 -16.54 8.91
N GLN A 520 -1.56 -15.26 9.28
CA GLN A 520 -2.72 -14.45 8.95
C GLN A 520 -2.34 -12.97 8.80
N CYS A 521 -2.89 -12.29 7.79
CA CYS A 521 -2.90 -10.83 7.76
C CYS A 521 -4.01 -10.32 8.67
N MET A 522 -3.67 -9.59 9.73
CA MET A 522 -4.67 -9.07 10.67
C MET A 522 -5.49 -7.92 10.09
N TYR A 523 -4.96 -7.25 9.07
CA TYR A 523 -5.66 -6.18 8.35
C TYR A 523 -6.66 -6.71 7.32
N ALA A 524 -6.42 -7.90 6.78
CA ALA A 524 -7.27 -8.59 5.80
C ALA A 524 -7.30 -10.10 6.14
N PRO A 525 -8.15 -10.52 7.11
CA PRO A 525 -8.12 -11.87 7.71
C PRO A 525 -8.42 -13.00 6.72
N GLU A 526 -8.97 -12.68 5.55
CA GLU A 526 -9.17 -13.61 4.44
C GLU A 526 -7.86 -14.17 3.89
N PHE A 527 -6.74 -13.47 4.10
CA PHE A 527 -5.41 -13.96 3.80
C PHE A 527 -4.86 -14.68 5.02
N SER A 528 -5.15 -15.98 5.11
CA SER A 528 -4.64 -16.85 6.15
C SER A 528 -4.39 -18.26 5.63
N SER A 529 -3.53 -18.98 6.32
CA SER A 529 -3.26 -20.39 6.07
C SER A 529 -2.66 -21.06 7.29
N HIS A 530 -2.63 -22.38 7.29
CA HIS A 530 -1.92 -23.15 8.29
C HIS A 530 -1.31 -24.44 7.72
N THR A 531 -0.27 -24.92 8.41
CA THR A 531 0.33 -26.22 8.11
C THR A 531 -0.61 -27.36 8.50
N ALA A 532 -0.30 -28.56 8.03
CA ALA A 532 -0.83 -29.77 8.64
C ALA A 532 -0.26 -29.96 10.06
N GLY A 533 -0.95 -30.76 10.86
CA GLY A 533 -0.41 -31.25 12.13
C GLY A 533 0.82 -32.13 11.94
N MET A 534 1.70 -32.16 12.93
CA MET A 534 2.90 -33.00 12.95
C MET A 534 3.07 -33.68 14.31
N LYS A 535 3.54 -34.93 14.32
CA LYS A 535 3.93 -35.64 15.55
C LYS A 535 5.44 -35.73 15.68
N VAL A 536 5.92 -35.73 16.92
CA VAL A 536 7.32 -35.98 17.26
C VAL A 536 7.41 -37.01 18.39
N ASN A 537 8.30 -37.98 18.23
CA ASN A 537 8.52 -39.04 19.21
C ASN A 537 9.89 -38.82 19.87
N VAL A 538 9.90 -38.75 21.20
CA VAL A 538 11.10 -38.54 22.01
C VAL A 538 11.33 -39.75 22.92
N ARG A 539 12.54 -40.33 22.89
CA ARG A 539 12.90 -41.50 23.69
C ARG A 539 14.18 -41.29 24.49
#